data_AF-A0A962TJ21-F1
#
_entry.id   AF-A0A962TJ21-F1
#
_cell.length_a   1.000
_cell.length_b   1.000
_cell.length_c   1.000
_cell.angle_alpha   90.00
_cell.angle_beta   90.00
_cell.angle_gamma   90.00
#
_symmetry.space_group_name_H-M   'P 1'
#
loop_
_entity.id
_entity.type
_entity.pdbx_description
1 polymer ?
#
loop_
_entity_poly.entity_id
_entity_poly.type
_entity_poly.pdbx_seq_one_letter_code
_entity_poly.pdbx_strand_id
1 'polypeptide(L)'
;MLLSLPLAAETTENLCQDPTANREWAERLAAHPNDPLLTHLFAFRQNLCWMTDQGLLTVDQAADLFEKERDKAIEKRQRENMQRRSDPVL
;
A
#
# COMPACT_ATOMS: atom_id res chain seq x y z
N MET A 1 20.92 -37.61 -14.71
CA MET A 1 19.54 -37.23 -14.37
C MET A 1 19.59 -35.84 -13.76
N LEU A 2 19.20 -34.82 -14.53
CA LEU A 2 19.16 -33.43 -14.05
C LEU A 2 17.88 -33.25 -13.22
N LEU A 3 18.03 -33.27 -11.90
CA LEU A 3 16.97 -32.88 -10.97
C LEU A 3 16.69 -31.40 -11.18
N SER A 4 15.70 -31.09 -12.02
CA SER A 4 15.11 -29.77 -12.05
C SER A 4 14.32 -29.61 -10.77
N LEU A 5 14.91 -28.94 -9.78
CA LEU A 5 14.15 -28.41 -8.66
C LEU A 5 13.11 -27.44 -9.24
N PRO A 6 11.82 -27.60 -8.94
CA PRO A 6 10.88 -26.52 -9.22
C PRO A 6 11.38 -25.32 -8.41
N LEU A 7 11.76 -24.27 -9.13
CA LEU A 7 11.94 -22.96 -8.55
C LEU A 7 10.60 -22.66 -7.88
N ALA A 8 10.58 -22.67 -6.54
CA ALA A 8 9.47 -22.13 -5.80
C ALA A 8 9.37 -20.69 -6.28
N ALA A 9 8.43 -20.43 -7.20
CA ALA A 9 8.00 -19.09 -7.48
C ALA A 9 7.54 -18.57 -6.13
N GLU A 10 8.36 -17.70 -5.52
CA GLU A 10 7.87 -16.83 -4.47
C GLU A 10 6.67 -16.16 -5.09
N THR A 11 5.48 -16.62 -4.70
CA THR A 11 4.25 -15.95 -5.00
C THR A 11 4.43 -14.60 -4.35
N THR A 12 4.83 -13.60 -5.14
CA THR A 12 4.69 -12.20 -4.79
C THR A 12 3.24 -12.09 -4.36
N GLU A 13 3.01 -12.07 -3.04
CA GLU A 13 1.68 -12.06 -2.45
C GLU A 13 0.96 -10.92 -3.15
N ASN A 14 -0.01 -11.29 -3.98
CA ASN A 14 -0.59 -10.36 -4.91
C ASN A 14 -1.20 -9.24 -4.06
N LEU A 15 -0.65 -8.03 -4.19
CA LEU A 15 -1.07 -6.82 -3.48
C LEU A 15 -2.59 -6.69 -3.44
N CYS A 16 -3.29 -7.25 -4.42
CA CYS A 16 -4.71 -7.15 -4.68
C CYS A 16 -5.55 -8.32 -4.16
N GLN A 17 -4.96 -9.50 -3.99
CA GLN A 17 -5.68 -10.73 -3.66
C GLN A 17 -5.35 -11.28 -2.28
N ASP A 18 -4.54 -10.58 -1.47
CA ASP A 18 -4.34 -10.97 -0.08
C ASP A 18 -5.58 -10.61 0.78
N PRO A 19 -6.34 -11.62 1.27
CA PRO A 19 -7.50 -11.38 2.13
C PRO A 19 -7.11 -10.80 3.50
N THR A 20 -5.90 -11.05 3.98
CA THR A 20 -5.40 -10.49 5.25
C THR A 20 -5.16 -9.00 5.10
N ALA A 21 -4.40 -8.57 4.10
CA ALA A 21 -4.22 -7.15 3.79
C ALA A 21 -5.56 -6.44 3.57
N ASN A 22 -6.50 -7.06 2.84
CA ASN A 22 -7.84 -6.47 2.63
C ASN A 22 -8.58 -6.21 3.95
N ARG A 23 -8.52 -7.15 4.90
CA ARG A 23 -9.10 -6.97 6.23
C ARG A 23 -8.41 -5.85 7.01
N GLU A 24 -7.09 -5.82 7.02
CA GLU A 24 -6.33 -4.78 7.73
C GLU A 24 -6.63 -3.38 7.19
N TRP A 25 -6.74 -3.22 5.87
CA TRP A 25 -7.15 -1.95 5.26
C TRP A 25 -8.54 -1.52 5.70
N ALA A 26 -9.50 -2.45 5.70
CA ALA A 26 -10.86 -2.17 6.15
C ALA A 26 -10.90 -1.75 7.63
N GLU A 27 -10.17 -2.44 8.49
CA GLU A 27 -10.06 -2.11 9.92
C GLU A 27 -9.44 -0.73 10.15
N ARG A 28 -8.34 -0.41 9.43
CA ARG A 28 -7.69 0.91 9.52
C ARG A 28 -8.62 2.04 9.06
N LEU A 29 -9.33 1.86 7.95
CA LEU A 29 -10.29 2.84 7.45
C LEU A 29 -11.45 3.06 8.42
N ALA A 30 -11.95 1.99 9.05
CA ALA A 30 -13.00 2.08 10.06
C ALA A 30 -12.51 2.81 11.33
N ALA A 31 -11.25 2.59 11.73
CA ALA A 31 -10.65 3.28 12.88
C ALA A 31 -10.31 4.75 12.61
N HIS A 32 -10.05 5.12 11.35
CA HIS A 32 -9.62 6.46 10.95
C HIS A 32 -10.39 6.97 9.72
N PRO A 33 -11.74 7.10 9.79
CA PRO A 33 -12.58 7.37 8.62
C PRO A 33 -12.35 8.75 8.01
N ASN A 34 -11.75 9.68 8.77
CA ASN A 34 -11.46 11.04 8.35
C ASN A 34 -9.96 11.28 8.09
N ASP A 35 -9.11 10.24 8.04
CA ASP A 35 -7.71 10.42 7.66
C ASP A 35 -7.56 10.44 6.13
N PRO A 36 -7.36 11.63 5.50
CA PRO A 36 -7.31 11.74 4.06
C PRO A 36 -6.11 10.97 3.45
N LEU A 37 -5.02 10.77 4.20
CA LEU A 37 -3.87 10.00 3.70
C LEU A 37 -4.19 8.52 3.62
N LEU A 38 -4.91 8.00 4.61
CA LEU A 38 -5.31 6.59 4.62
C LEU A 38 -6.32 6.30 3.52
N THR A 39 -7.32 7.16 3.33
CA THR A 39 -8.29 7.07 2.24
C THR A 39 -7.62 7.13 0.87
N HIS A 40 -6.67 8.05 0.69
CA HIS A 40 -5.88 8.17 -0.54
C HIS A 40 -5.10 6.89 -0.85
N LEU A 41 -4.33 6.36 0.12
CA LEU A 41 -3.55 5.15 -0.08
C LEU A 41 -4.43 3.94 -0.40
N PHE A 42 -5.58 3.81 0.26
CA PHE A 42 -6.52 2.74 -0.05
C PHE A 42 -7.06 2.85 -1.47
N ALA A 43 -7.56 4.02 -1.87
CA ALA A 43 -8.05 4.24 -3.23
C ALA A 43 -6.95 4.00 -4.28
N PHE A 44 -5.73 4.42 -3.99
CA PHE A 44 -4.57 4.20 -4.84
C PHE A 44 -4.27 2.70 -5.01
N ARG A 45 -4.26 1.93 -3.91
CA ARG A 45 -4.13 0.46 -3.96
C ARG A 45 -5.20 -0.17 -4.84
N GLN A 46 -6.48 0.19 -4.66
CA GLN A 46 -7.57 -0.36 -5.44
C GLN A 46 -7.41 -0.06 -6.94
N ASN A 47 -6.97 1.14 -7.31
CA ASN A 47 -6.72 1.50 -8.71
C ASN A 47 -5.55 0.72 -9.30
N LEU A 48 -4.44 0.56 -8.57
CA LEU A 48 -3.32 -0.25 -9.03
C LEU A 48 -3.74 -1.69 -9.27
N CYS A 49 -4.57 -2.24 -8.40
CA CYS A 49 -5.13 -3.57 -8.56
C CYS A 49 -6.01 -3.72 -9.80
N TRP A 50 -6.89 -2.74 -10.03
CA TRP A 50 -7.67 -2.70 -11.25
C TRP A 50 -6.75 -2.65 -12.49
N MET A 51 -5.71 -1.80 -12.48
CA MET A 51 -4.76 -1.70 -13.60
C MET A 51 -4.00 -3.01 -13.86
N THR A 52 -3.62 -3.73 -12.80
CA THR A 52 -3.00 -5.06 -12.92
C THR A 52 -3.98 -6.08 -13.51
N ASP A 53 -5.23 -6.10 -13.06
CA ASP A 53 -6.28 -6.98 -13.61
C ASP A 53 -6.55 -6.70 -15.09
N GLN A 54 -6.42 -5.43 -15.53
CA GLN A 54 -6.52 -5.05 -16.94
C GLN A 54 -5.25 -5.35 -17.76
N GLY A 55 -4.18 -5.85 -17.15
CA GLY A 55 -2.89 -6.09 -17.81
C GLY A 55 -2.14 -4.81 -18.18
N LEU A 56 -2.52 -3.66 -17.62
CA LEU A 56 -1.86 -2.36 -17.86
C LEU A 56 -0.57 -2.23 -17.04
N LEU A 57 -0.46 -2.96 -15.93
CA LEU A 57 0.71 -3.03 -15.06
C LEU A 57 0.99 -4.48 -14.66
N THR A 58 2.26 -4.81 -14.47
CA THR A 58 2.62 -6.03 -13.73
C THR A 58 2.36 -5.85 -12.24
N VAL A 59 2.28 -6.96 -11.49
CA VAL A 59 2.19 -6.93 -10.02
C VAL A 59 3.36 -6.16 -9.42
N ASP A 60 4.58 -6.39 -9.92
CA ASP A 60 5.79 -5.72 -9.42
C ASP A 60 5.75 -4.20 -9.66
N GLN A 61 5.28 -3.77 -10.84
CA GLN A 61 5.10 -2.34 -11.13
C GLN A 61 4.07 -1.69 -10.21
N ALA A 62 2.95 -2.38 -9.94
CA ALA A 62 1.93 -1.91 -9.02
C ALA A 62 2.48 -1.83 -7.57
N ALA A 63 3.22 -2.85 -7.12
CA ALA A 63 3.87 -2.85 -5.82
C ALA A 63 4.84 -1.66 -5.69
N ASP A 64 5.77 -1.48 -6.64
CA ASP A 64 6.72 -0.37 -6.64
C ASP A 64 6.05 1.01 -6.58
N LEU A 65 4.95 1.19 -7.31
CA LEU A 65 4.18 2.43 -7.28
C LEU A 65 3.51 2.65 -5.91
N PHE A 66 2.93 1.59 -5.36
CA PHE A 66 2.28 1.63 -4.05
C PHE A 66 3.28 1.99 -2.94
N GLU A 67 4.42 1.33 -2.89
CA GLU A 67 5.48 1.55 -1.89
C GLU A 67 5.96 3.02 -1.93
N LYS A 68 6.23 3.55 -3.13
CA LYS A 68 6.63 4.96 -3.31
C LYS A 68 5.58 5.93 -2.79
N GLU A 69 4.30 5.65 -3.00
CA GLU A 69 3.23 6.54 -2.53
C GLU A 69 3.04 6.44 -1.01
N ARG A 70 3.17 5.23 -0.45
CA ARG A 70 3.15 5.02 0.99
C ARG A 70 4.29 5.76 1.69
N ASP A 71 5.50 5.71 1.14
CA ASP A 71 6.66 6.39 1.71
C ASP A 71 6.45 7.92 1.76
N LYS A 72 5.93 8.52 0.68
CA LYS A 72 5.53 9.95 0.68
C LYS A 72 4.48 10.26 1.75
N ALA A 73 3.50 9.38 1.94
CA ALA A 73 2.45 9.57 2.93
C ALA A 73 3.02 9.51 4.36
N ILE A 74 3.94 8.57 4.63
CA ILE A 74 4.66 8.46 5.90
C ILE A 74 5.47 9.73 6.16
N GLU A 75 6.28 10.18 5.20
CA GLU A 75 7.06 11.41 5.33
C GLU A 75 6.16 12.63 5.59
N LYS A 76 5.02 12.73 4.88
CA LYS A 76 4.06 13.82 5.09
C LYS A 76 3.53 13.80 6.52
N ARG A 77 3.12 12.63 7.03
CA ARG A 77 2.65 12.49 8.41
C ARG A 77 3.73 12.85 9.43
N GLN A 78 4.98 12.45 9.18
CA GLN A 78 6.10 12.82 10.04
C GLN A 78 6.30 14.33 10.07
N ARG A 79 6.26 15.01 8.92
CA ARG A 79 6.36 16.48 8.85
C ARG A 79 5.22 17.19 9.60
N GLU A 80 3.99 16.75 9.40
CA GLU A 80 2.82 17.31 10.11
C GLU A 80 2.92 17.09 11.62
N ASN A 81 3.40 15.92 12.06
CA ASN A 81 3.61 15.63 13.48
C ASN A 81 4.73 16.48 14.08
N MET A 82 5.81 16.75 13.33
CA MET A 82 6.86 17.66 13.78
C MET A 82 6.34 19.09 13.91
N GLN A 83 5.59 19.58 12.92
CA GLN A 83 4.98 20.93 12.95
C GLN A 83 4.06 21.11 14.15
N ARG A 84 3.14 20.16 14.38
CA ARG A 84 2.24 20.18 15.54
C ARG A 84 2.98 20.20 16.89
N ARG A 85 4.19 19.64 16.97
CA ARG A 85 5.01 19.65 18.20
C ARG A 85 5.80 20.94 18.36
N SER A 86 6.10 21.64 17.27
CA SER A 86 6.83 22.91 17.29
C SER A 86 5.92 24.14 17.44
N ASP A 87 4.63 24.02 17.16
CA ASP A 87 3.67 25.11 17.36
C ASP A 87 3.44 25.33 18.87
N PRO A 88 3.77 26.52 19.42
CA PRO A 88 3.42 26.84 20.79
C PRO A 88 1.89 26.95 20.86
N VAL A 89 1.27 26.15 21.73
CA VAL A 89 -0.15 26.31 22.07
C VAL A 89 -0.31 27.71 22.67
N LEU A 90 -0.93 28.61 21.89
CA LEU A 90 -1.33 29.95 22.30
C LEU A 90 -2.64 29.90 23.11
#